data_AF-A0A1V4QDR3-F1
#
_entry.id   AF-A0A1V4QDR3-F1
#
_cell.length_a   1.000
_cell.length_b   1.000
_cell.length_c   1.000
_cell.angle_alpha   90.00
_cell.angle_beta   90.00
_cell.angle_gamma   90.00
#
_symmetry.space_group_name_H-M   'P 1'
#
loop_
_entity.id
_entity.type
_entity.pdbx_description
1 polymer ?
#
loop_
_entity_poly.entity_id
_entity_poly.type
_entity_poly.pdbx_seq_one_letter_code
_entity_poly.pdbx_strand_id
1 'polypeptide(L)' 'MALSDDAKNKAEELKGRGKEAAGSLTDDQDLKNEGKGDQAVAQGKQKIADAADAVKGKVDDIKDKLSGN' A
#
# COMPACT_ATOMS: atom_id res chain seq x y z
N MET A 1 -26.28 35.01 20.99
CA MET A 1 -26.51 33.55 21.03
C MET A 1 -27.10 32.95 19.74
N ALA A 2 -27.42 33.71 18.68
CA ALA A 2 -27.92 33.13 17.42
C ALA A 2 -26.80 32.72 16.42
N LEU A 3 -25.76 33.56 16.26
CA LEU A 3 -24.70 33.32 15.26
C LEU A 3 -23.84 32.07 15.53
N SER A 4 -23.73 31.66 16.80
CA SER A 4 -22.96 30.46 17.19
C SER A 4 -23.71 29.16 16.91
N ASP A 5 -25.04 29.21 16.82
CA ASP A 5 -25.89 28.03 16.57
C ASP A 5 -25.94 27.73 15.07
N ASP A 6 -26.15 28.76 14.24
CA ASP A 6 -26.10 28.66 12.77
C ASP A 6 -24.71 28.21 12.26
N ALA A 7 -23.63 28.73 12.86
CA ALA A 7 -22.27 28.35 12.50
C ALA A 7 -21.95 26.89 12.89
N LYS A 8 -22.47 26.42 14.03
CA LYS A 8 -22.31 25.02 14.47
C LYS A 8 -23.07 24.07 13.56
N ASN A 9 -24.33 24.36 13.25
CA ASN A 9 -25.11 23.49 12.36
C ASN A 9 -24.49 23.38 10.95
N LYS A 10 -24.04 24.50 10.37
CA LYS A 10 -23.34 24.47 9.07
C LYS A 10 -22.00 23.73 9.14
N ALA A 11 -21.26 23.85 10.25
CA ALA A 11 -20.02 23.11 10.43
C ALA A 11 -20.26 21.60 10.60
N GLU A 12 -21.32 21.19 11.29
CA GLU A 12 -21.70 19.79 11.44
C GLU A 12 -22.18 19.18 10.12
N GLU A 13 -22.97 19.91 9.32
CA GLU A 13 -23.35 19.47 7.97
C GLU A 13 -22.13 19.34 7.04
N LEU A 14 -21.21 20.30 7.06
CA LEU A 14 -19.98 20.23 6.27
C LEU A 14 -19.07 19.08 6.71
N LYS A 15 -18.97 18.83 8.02
CA LYS A 15 -18.21 17.71 8.57
C LYS A 15 -18.86 16.36 8.24
N GLY A 16 -20.19 16.30 8.25
CA GLY A 16 -20.98 15.14 7.82
C GLY A 16 -20.72 14.80 6.36
N ARG A 17 -20.93 15.78 5.46
CA ARG A 17 -20.65 15.62 4.02
C ARG A 17 -19.18 15.30 3.75
N GLY A 18 -18.26 15.89 4.51
CA GLY A 18 -16.83 15.59 4.41
C GLY A 18 -16.50 14.15 4.81
N LYS A 19 -17.12 13.61 5.86
CA LYS A 19 -16.97 12.21 6.28
C LYS A 19 -17.64 11.24 5.32
N GLU A 20 -18.81 11.57 4.78
CA GLU A 20 -19.48 10.74 3.78
C GLU A 20 -18.70 10.70 2.47
N ALA A 21 -18.18 11.85 2.01
CA ALA A 21 -17.35 11.91 0.82
C ALA A 21 -16.01 11.19 1.01
N ALA A 22 -15.33 11.40 2.15
CA ALA A 22 -14.09 10.70 2.46
C ALA A 22 -14.30 9.20 2.68
N GLY A 23 -15.41 8.80 3.31
CA GLY A 23 -15.82 7.42 3.49
C GLY A 23 -16.08 6.75 2.13
N SER A 24 -16.92 7.36 1.29
CA SER A 24 -17.22 6.84 -0.06
C SER A 24 -15.99 6.74 -0.97
N LEU A 25 -15.00 7.63 -0.79
CA LEU A 25 -13.73 7.55 -1.53
C LEU A 25 -12.78 6.48 -0.98
N THR A 26 -12.78 6.27 0.34
CA THR A 26 -11.88 5.34 1.05
C THR A 26 -12.38 3.90 0.95
N ASP A 27 -13.69 3.69 1.10
CA ASP A 27 -14.32 2.36 1.22
C ASP A 27 -14.18 1.52 -0.07
N ASP A 28 -14.06 2.15 -1.24
CA ASP A 28 -13.89 1.45 -2.53
C ASP A 28 -12.41 1.23 -2.93
N GLN A 29 -11.46 1.96 -2.31
CA GLN A 29 -10.03 1.81 -2.62
C GLN A 29 -9.35 0.79 -1.72
N ASP A 30 -9.64 0.76 -0.42
CA ASP A 30 -8.99 -0.17 0.51
C ASP A 30 -9.44 -1.63 0.27
N LEU A 31 -10.75 -1.88 0.06
CA LEU A 31 -11.27 -3.22 -0.22
C LEU A 31 -10.86 -3.79 -1.60
N LYS A 32 -10.58 -2.93 -2.60
CA LYS A 32 -10.00 -3.36 -3.89
C LYS A 32 -8.48 -3.46 -3.85
N ASN A 33 -7.81 -2.73 -2.96
CA ASN A 33 -6.36 -2.78 -2.80
C ASN A 33 -5.88 -3.91 -1.91
N GLU A 34 -6.67 -4.45 -0.98
CA GLU A 34 -6.26 -5.68 -0.27
C GLU A 34 -6.14 -6.86 -1.26
N GLY A 35 -7.14 -7.07 -2.13
CA GLY A 35 -7.10 -8.15 -3.12
C GLY A 35 -6.02 -8.00 -4.20
N LYS A 36 -5.73 -6.76 -4.66
CA LYS A 36 -4.68 -6.49 -5.66
C LYS A 36 -3.29 -6.29 -5.06
N GLY A 37 -3.22 -5.69 -3.88
CA GLY A 37 -2.00 -5.48 -3.12
C GLY A 37 -1.41 -6.80 -2.67
N ASP A 38 -2.23 -7.75 -2.20
CA ASP A 38 -1.76 -9.09 -1.83
C ASP A 38 -1.18 -9.84 -3.05
N GLN A 39 -1.83 -9.74 -4.23
CA GLN A 39 -1.30 -10.31 -5.47
C GLN A 39 -0.03 -9.60 -5.97
N ALA A 40 0.04 -8.27 -5.88
CA ALA A 40 1.22 -7.52 -6.29
C ALA A 40 2.41 -7.75 -5.35
N VAL A 41 2.15 -7.86 -4.05
CA VAL A 41 3.15 -8.22 -3.03
C VAL A 41 3.60 -9.66 -3.20
N ALA A 42 2.70 -10.61 -3.50
CA ALA A 42 3.07 -11.99 -3.81
C ALA A 42 3.94 -12.08 -5.07
N GLN A 43 3.56 -11.43 -6.17
CA GLN A 43 4.37 -11.39 -7.39
C GLN A 43 5.70 -10.65 -7.19
N GLY A 44 5.70 -9.56 -6.43
CA GLY A 44 6.90 -8.80 -6.09
C GLY A 44 7.87 -9.62 -5.23
N LYS A 45 7.37 -10.30 -4.19
CA LYS A 45 8.16 -11.20 -3.34
C LYS A 45 8.74 -12.36 -4.15
N GLN A 46 7.98 -12.95 -5.07
CA GLN A 46 8.48 -14.03 -5.91
C GLN A 46 9.59 -13.54 -6.85
N LYS A 47 9.43 -12.38 -7.51
CA LYS A 47 10.48 -11.80 -8.37
C LYS A 47 11.73 -11.38 -7.61
N ILE A 48 11.57 -10.86 -6.39
CA ILE A 48 12.70 -10.50 -5.53
C ILE A 48 13.42 -11.77 -5.06
N ALA A 49 12.69 -12.82 -4.71
CA ALA A 49 13.28 -14.10 -4.34
C ALA A 49 14.04 -14.72 -5.52
N ASP A 50 13.45 -14.77 -6.71
CA ASP A 50 14.12 -15.25 -7.94
C ASP A 50 15.39 -14.44 -8.27
N ALA A 51 15.31 -13.11 -8.17
CA ALA A 51 16.47 -12.24 -8.41
C ALA A 51 17.57 -12.44 -7.34
N ALA A 52 17.18 -12.59 -6.07
CA ALA A 52 18.12 -12.85 -4.99
C ALA A 52 18.78 -14.24 -5.14
N ASP A 53 18.04 -15.24 -5.59
CA ASP A 53 18.54 -16.59 -5.84
C ASP A 53 19.51 -16.62 -7.03
N ALA A 54 19.14 -15.96 -8.14
CA ALA A 54 20.02 -15.82 -9.31
C ALA A 54 21.31 -15.04 -9.00
N VAL A 55 21.23 -14.00 -8.16
CA VAL A 55 22.41 -13.26 -7.71
C VAL A 55 23.26 -14.13 -6.78
N LYS A 56 22.66 -14.83 -5.82
CA LYS A 56 23.39 -15.75 -4.95
C LYS A 56 24.10 -16.84 -5.74
N GLY A 57 23.41 -17.49 -6.68
CA GLY A 57 24.00 -18.52 -7.54
C GLY A 57 25.21 -17.99 -8.31
N LYS A 58 25.09 -16.83 -8.95
CA LYS A 58 26.22 -16.21 -9.66
C LYS A 58 27.37 -15.80 -8.75
N VAL A 59 27.07 -15.30 -7.55
CA VAL A 59 28.10 -14.95 -6.57
C VAL A 59 28.80 -16.20 -6.07
N ASP A 60 28.07 -17.30 -5.85
CA ASP A 60 28.62 -18.58 -5.45
C ASP A 60 29.51 -19.16 -6.55
N ASP A 61 29.06 -19.16 -7.82
CA ASP A 61 29.86 -19.55 -9.00
C ASP A 61 31.15 -18.72 -9.14
N ILE A 62 31.07 -17.40 -8.92
CA ILE A 62 32.25 -16.53 -8.96
C ILE A 62 33.16 -16.82 -7.78
N LYS A 63 32.59 -17.03 -6.59
CA LYS A 63 33.36 -17.34 -5.38
C LYS A 63 34.04 -18.70 -5.49
N ASP A 64 33.40 -19.70 -6.07
CA ASP A 64 33.97 -21.03 -6.32
C ASP A 64 35.13 -20.94 -7.32
N LYS A 65 34.92 -20.26 -8.45
CA LYS A 65 35.98 -20.00 -9.45
C LYS A 65 37.14 -19.17 -8.92
N LEU A 66 36.87 -18.21 -8.02
CA LEU A 66 37.90 -17.34 -7.44
C LEU A 66 38.59 -17.98 -6.23
N SER A 67 37.88 -18.83 -5.48
CA SER A 67 38.43 -19.55 -4.32
C SER A 67 39.28 -20.75 -4.74
N GLY A 68 39.19 -21.20 -5.99
CA GLY A 68 40.16 -22.09 -6.62
C GLY A 68 40.30 -23.42 -5.90
N ASN A 69 39.34 -24.32 -6.12
CA ASN A 69 39.58 -25.76 -6.07
C ASN A 69 39.50 -26.33 -7.48
#